data_AF-A0A2V8WIX3-F1
#
_entry.id   AF-A0A2V8WIX3-F1
#
_cell.length_a   1.000
_cell.length_b   1.000
_cell.length_c   1.000
_cell.angle_alpha   90.00
_cell.angle_beta   90.00
_cell.angle_gamma   90.00
#
_symmetry.space_group_name_H-M   'P 1'
#
loop_
_entity.id
_entity.type
_entity.pdbx_description
1 polymer ?
#
loop_
_entity_poly.entity_id
_entity_poly.type
_entity_poly.pdbx_seq_one_letter_code
_entity_poly.pdbx_strand_id
1 'polypeptide(L)'
;MRLILHILKKDLRRHWPEILISLGLLGLYAWVTIQGPNNRFVGARFLWFQISAETVPPLMIFFWIFLTVRVVQGETLVGDRQWWVTKPYEWWTLLAAKELFLVVSLGLPLFFVQLYLMRHAGFSVFRNLLGILTMQFELGFVLFVPSVALGSLTRGMGQALIGIIVALVGLWATFTLLEKVPSSGMSSAVDGSGEITGTLVLVAPIGAVIWQYARRRTWAARGLLASGVGAVVLITAVTPYARFVERKYPLVEASEAPAHFSIARVKLSPKKQNDRLNFTSDVYLRIPLLVSGIAEGHMVELDGIKLSAETSSGPKWLPGWKAQWLQFWKEDDTKTILYVGNRKAYEKLKNENVRLQIELALTEYEADKARDLLLKEGEFSEPQLGICNLNEKLFSQIDCRRPFQTPALVATFDPAGAKCGTDEDPEDLPEDRVSHIWFPPHGNNSPDAGLNPVNNYQITFGYRRPFYFSAEKRQFKTVHLCPGAVIKLADPQEKRHVRIKLDMDNVRLRDLVETGFDW
;
A
#
# COMPACT_ATOMS: atom_id res chain seq x y z
N MET A 1 -23.68 26.21 -23.81
CA MET A 1 -24.28 24.86 -23.67
C MET A 1 -24.53 24.14 -25.00
N ARG A 2 -25.29 24.70 -25.97
CA ARG A 2 -25.55 24.01 -27.27
C ARG A 2 -24.27 23.56 -28.01
N LEU A 3 -23.21 24.38 -27.97
CA LEU A 3 -21.94 24.08 -28.63
C LEU A 3 -21.18 22.90 -27.98
N ILE A 4 -21.15 22.85 -26.65
CA ILE A 4 -20.55 21.76 -25.86
C ILE A 4 -21.22 20.43 -26.23
N LEU A 5 -22.55 20.39 -26.23
CA LEU A 5 -23.32 19.19 -26.57
C LEU A 5 -23.11 18.74 -28.03
N HIS A 6 -22.93 19.70 -28.95
CA HIS A 6 -22.62 19.38 -30.34
C HIS A 6 -21.25 18.71 -30.49
N ILE A 7 -20.22 19.23 -29.80
CA ILE A 7 -18.88 18.64 -29.76
C ILE A 7 -18.94 17.24 -29.12
N LEU A 8 -19.63 17.10 -27.98
CA LEU A 8 -19.83 15.82 -27.31
C LEU A 8 -20.47 14.79 -28.23
N LYS A 9 -21.58 15.13 -28.91
CA LYS A 9 -22.28 14.21 -29.81
C LYS A 9 -21.40 13.74 -30.96
N LYS A 10 -20.56 14.64 -31.49
CA LYS A 10 -19.56 14.31 -32.52
C LYS A 10 -18.53 13.33 -31.97
N ASP A 11 -17.99 13.58 -30.79
CA ASP A 11 -16.95 12.74 -30.17
C ASP A 11 -17.49 11.36 -29.79
N LEU A 12 -18.70 11.28 -29.23
CA LEU A 12 -19.42 10.03 -28.95
C LEU A 12 -19.63 9.21 -30.24
N ARG A 13 -20.06 9.86 -31.33
CA ARG A 13 -20.22 9.18 -32.63
C ARG A 13 -18.90 8.73 -33.20
N ARG A 14 -17.80 9.46 -32.98
CA ARG A 14 -16.48 9.10 -33.52
C ARG A 14 -15.85 7.93 -32.77
N HIS A 15 -16.02 7.90 -31.45
CA HIS A 15 -15.35 6.96 -30.56
C HIS A 15 -16.26 5.85 -30.02
N TRP A 16 -17.43 5.63 -30.64
CA TRP A 16 -18.38 4.59 -30.20
C TRP A 16 -17.77 3.18 -30.10
N PRO A 17 -16.86 2.71 -30.98
CA PRO A 17 -16.28 1.38 -30.84
C PRO A 17 -15.38 1.31 -29.61
N GLU A 18 -14.57 2.35 -29.38
CA GLU A 18 -13.72 2.41 -28.19
C GLU A 18 -14.56 2.48 -26.90
N ILE A 19 -15.67 3.22 -26.90
CA ILE A 19 -16.61 3.26 -25.77
C ILE A 19 -17.18 1.86 -25.50
N LEU A 20 -17.59 1.12 -26.53
CA LEU A 20 -18.09 -0.24 -26.35
C LEU A 20 -17.03 -1.19 -25.77
N ILE A 21 -15.78 -1.09 -26.20
CA ILE A 21 -14.68 -1.88 -25.63
C ILE A 21 -14.50 -1.53 -24.14
N SER A 22 -14.53 -0.24 -23.80
CA SER A 22 -14.46 0.23 -22.41
C SER A 22 -15.58 -0.37 -21.56
N LEU A 23 -16.81 -0.32 -22.04
CA LEU A 23 -17.98 -0.89 -21.36
C LEU A 23 -17.88 -2.41 -21.22
N GLY A 24 -17.35 -3.09 -22.24
CA GLY A 24 -17.08 -4.53 -22.19
C GLY A 24 -16.05 -4.90 -21.12
N LEU A 25 -14.94 -4.17 -21.05
CA LEU A 25 -13.92 -4.34 -20.00
C LEU A 25 -14.47 -4.07 -18.61
N LEU A 26 -15.30 -3.02 -18.46
CA LEU A 26 -15.95 -2.69 -17.21
C LEU A 26 -16.97 -3.76 -16.77
N GLY A 27 -17.73 -4.30 -17.72
CA GLY A 27 -18.65 -5.43 -17.47
C GLY A 27 -17.89 -6.69 -17.05
N LEU A 28 -16.78 -7.00 -17.72
CA LEU A 28 -15.89 -8.10 -17.35
C LEU A 28 -15.29 -7.90 -15.95
N TYR A 29 -14.86 -6.67 -15.63
CA TYR A 29 -14.36 -6.31 -14.32
C TYR A 29 -15.43 -6.56 -13.23
N ALA A 30 -16.66 -6.09 -13.43
CA ALA A 30 -17.75 -6.28 -12.49
C ALA A 30 -18.06 -7.77 -12.28
N TRP A 31 -18.11 -8.53 -13.37
CA TRP A 31 -18.34 -9.98 -13.35
C TRP A 31 -17.28 -10.72 -12.53
N VAL A 32 -16.00 -10.47 -12.79
CA VAL A 32 -14.91 -11.15 -12.08
C VAL A 32 -14.86 -10.74 -10.61
N THR A 33 -15.13 -9.47 -10.30
CA THR A 33 -15.17 -8.98 -8.92
C THR A 33 -16.25 -9.68 -8.09
N ILE A 34 -17.39 -10.01 -8.69
CA ILE A 34 -18.52 -10.67 -8.03
C ILE A 34 -18.27 -12.15 -7.74
N GLN A 35 -17.52 -12.85 -8.60
CA GLN A 35 -17.26 -14.28 -8.41
C GLN A 35 -16.33 -14.59 -7.22
N GLY A 36 -15.69 -13.56 -6.65
CA GLY A 36 -14.86 -13.66 -5.47
C GLY A 36 -13.49 -14.33 -5.72
N PRO A 37 -12.62 -14.33 -4.70
CA PRO A 37 -11.21 -14.71 -4.82
C PRO A 37 -10.96 -16.20 -5.09
N ASN A 38 -11.98 -17.06 -5.01
CA ASN A 38 -11.88 -18.50 -5.27
C ASN A 38 -12.10 -18.87 -6.75
N ASN A 39 -12.63 -17.96 -7.57
CA ASN A 39 -12.90 -18.19 -8.99
C ASN A 39 -12.17 -17.14 -9.85
N ARG A 40 -10.86 -16.97 -9.61
CA ARG A 40 -10.05 -15.90 -10.25
C ARG A 40 -9.85 -16.05 -11.76
N PHE A 41 -10.35 -17.12 -12.36
CA PHE A 41 -10.15 -17.42 -13.77
C PHE A 41 -11.49 -17.48 -14.51
N VAL A 42 -11.65 -16.59 -15.49
CA VAL A 42 -12.72 -16.74 -16.48
C VAL A 42 -12.23 -17.78 -17.50
N GLY A 43 -12.77 -18.99 -17.42
CA GLY A 43 -12.47 -20.07 -18.34
C GLY A 43 -12.96 -19.78 -19.75
N ALA A 44 -12.17 -19.05 -20.55
CA ALA A 44 -12.23 -19.20 -21.98
C ALA A 44 -11.62 -20.58 -22.33
N ARG A 45 -12.28 -21.36 -23.18
CA ARG A 45 -11.80 -22.66 -23.70
C ARG A 45 -10.44 -22.60 -24.43
N PHE A 46 -9.80 -21.43 -24.49
CA PHE A 46 -8.50 -21.18 -25.10
C PHE A 46 -7.41 -21.03 -24.03
N LEU A 47 -6.48 -21.99 -23.98
CA LEU A 47 -5.36 -22.09 -23.05
C LEU A 47 -4.42 -20.86 -22.97
N TRP A 48 -4.50 -19.91 -23.92
CA TRP A 48 -3.57 -18.77 -24.01
C TRP A 48 -4.14 -17.43 -23.48
N PHE A 49 -5.43 -17.35 -23.14
CA PHE A 49 -6.08 -16.15 -22.62
C PHE A 49 -6.77 -16.42 -21.26
N GLN A 50 -6.00 -16.90 -20.28
CA GLN A 50 -6.46 -16.83 -18.89
C GLN A 50 -6.39 -15.38 -18.41
N ILE A 51 -7.49 -14.67 -18.58
CA ILE A 51 -7.66 -13.33 -17.99
C ILE A 51 -8.00 -13.54 -16.52
N SER A 52 -7.06 -13.18 -15.64
CA SER A 52 -7.27 -13.24 -14.20
C SER A 52 -7.96 -11.98 -13.70
N ALA A 53 -8.57 -12.07 -12.52
CA ALA A 53 -9.10 -10.91 -11.78
C ALA A 53 -8.08 -9.77 -11.61
N GLU A 54 -6.79 -10.11 -11.62
CA GLU A 54 -5.68 -9.19 -11.42
C GLU A 54 -5.27 -8.47 -12.70
N THR A 55 -5.54 -9.04 -13.90
CA THR A 55 -5.16 -8.44 -15.18
C THR A 55 -6.22 -7.53 -15.80
N VAL A 56 -7.50 -7.71 -15.46
CA VAL A 56 -8.59 -6.87 -15.99
C VAL A 56 -8.45 -5.38 -15.58
N PRO A 57 -8.24 -5.04 -14.28
CA PRO A 57 -8.12 -3.64 -13.87
C PRO A 57 -7.01 -2.87 -14.59
N PRO A 58 -5.74 -3.34 -14.66
CA PRO A 58 -4.70 -2.60 -15.35
C PRO A 58 -4.99 -2.46 -16.85
N LEU A 59 -5.50 -3.50 -17.52
CA LEU A 59 -5.88 -3.43 -18.94
C LEU A 59 -6.95 -2.36 -19.18
N MET A 60 -7.98 -2.32 -18.32
CA MET A 60 -9.04 -1.31 -18.39
C MET A 60 -8.48 0.10 -18.19
N ILE A 61 -7.61 0.30 -17.19
CA ILE A 61 -6.93 1.58 -16.92
C ILE A 61 -6.11 2.02 -18.13
N PHE A 62 -5.29 1.15 -18.71
CA PHE A 62 -4.52 1.46 -19.92
C PHE A 62 -5.43 1.86 -21.10
N PHE A 63 -6.54 1.14 -21.27
CA PHE A 63 -7.51 1.45 -22.32
C PHE A 63 -8.20 2.81 -22.09
N TRP A 64 -8.53 3.16 -20.84
CA TRP A 64 -9.10 4.45 -20.49
C TRP A 64 -8.12 5.61 -20.71
N ILE A 65 -6.84 5.43 -20.38
CA ILE A 65 -5.77 6.40 -20.70
C ILE A 65 -5.72 6.60 -22.22
N PHE A 66 -5.68 5.50 -22.99
CA PHE A 66 -5.64 5.53 -24.46
C PHE A 66 -6.84 6.27 -25.05
N LEU A 67 -8.07 5.95 -24.62
CA LEU A 67 -9.28 6.60 -25.09
C LEU A 67 -9.28 8.10 -24.75
N THR A 68 -8.89 8.45 -23.52
CA THR A 68 -8.78 9.85 -23.08
C THR A 68 -7.81 10.64 -23.96
N VAL A 69 -6.62 10.08 -24.20
CA VAL A 69 -5.61 10.69 -25.09
C VAL A 69 -6.15 10.85 -26.51
N ARG A 70 -6.84 9.84 -27.07
CA ARG A 70 -7.42 9.92 -28.42
C ARG A 70 -8.48 11.02 -28.54
N VAL A 71 -9.34 11.15 -27.55
CA VAL A 71 -10.43 12.13 -27.55
C VAL A 71 -9.89 13.56 -27.49
N VAL A 72 -8.83 13.78 -26.69
CA VAL A 72 -8.11 15.06 -26.62
C VAL A 72 -7.35 15.33 -27.92
N GLN A 73 -6.62 14.35 -28.45
CA GLN A 73 -5.89 14.47 -29.72
C GLN A 73 -6.81 14.58 -30.94
N GLY A 74 -8.07 14.18 -30.84
CA GLY A 74 -9.08 14.38 -31.87
C GLY A 74 -9.26 15.85 -32.27
N GLU A 75 -8.87 16.77 -31.37
CA GLU A 75 -8.78 18.22 -31.57
C GLU A 75 -7.38 18.70 -31.17
N THR A 76 -6.36 18.27 -31.93
CA THR A 76 -4.94 18.52 -31.62
C THR A 76 -4.66 19.98 -31.25
N LEU A 77 -4.15 20.19 -30.03
CA LEU A 77 -3.67 21.49 -29.53
C LEU A 77 -2.24 21.78 -29.99
N VAL A 78 -1.49 20.73 -30.36
CA VAL A 78 -0.07 20.81 -30.72
C VAL A 78 0.12 20.49 -32.20
N GLY A 79 0.99 21.25 -32.87
CA GLY A 79 1.30 21.08 -34.30
C GLY A 79 0.49 22.01 -35.19
N ASP A 80 0.58 21.81 -36.49
CA ASP A 80 0.13 22.81 -37.48
C ASP A 80 -1.34 22.61 -37.92
N ARG A 81 -1.96 21.51 -37.48
CA ARG A 81 -3.36 21.15 -37.78
C ARG A 81 -4.33 21.72 -36.73
N GLN A 82 -4.17 22.99 -36.36
CA GLN A 82 -5.01 23.64 -35.34
C GLN A 82 -6.34 24.14 -35.95
N TRP A 83 -7.18 23.22 -36.44
CA TRP A 83 -8.41 23.55 -37.15
C TRP A 83 -9.40 24.39 -36.30
N TRP A 84 -9.46 24.19 -34.98
CA TRP A 84 -10.42 24.91 -34.13
C TRP A 84 -10.14 26.42 -34.01
N VAL A 85 -8.96 26.90 -34.43
CA VAL A 85 -8.58 28.33 -34.37
C VAL A 85 -9.34 29.17 -35.38
N THR A 86 -9.74 28.58 -36.50
CA THR A 86 -10.51 29.28 -37.54
C THR A 86 -12.01 29.27 -37.27
N LYS A 87 -12.44 28.66 -36.15
CA LYS A 87 -13.83 28.61 -35.70
C LYS A 87 -14.00 29.43 -34.42
N PRO A 88 -15.19 30.00 -34.17
CA PRO A 88 -15.47 30.78 -32.96
C PRO A 88 -15.67 29.88 -31.74
N TYR A 89 -14.65 29.09 -31.38
CA TYR A 89 -14.66 28.26 -30.18
C TYR A 89 -13.85 28.91 -29.07
N GLU A 90 -14.48 29.10 -27.91
CA GLU A 90 -13.78 29.46 -26.69
C GLU A 90 -13.09 28.22 -26.10
N TRP A 91 -11.88 28.39 -25.56
CA TRP A 91 -11.04 27.27 -25.09
C TRP A 91 -11.71 26.45 -23.97
N TRP A 92 -12.45 27.10 -23.07
CA TRP A 92 -13.16 26.44 -21.97
C TRP A 92 -14.35 25.61 -22.47
N THR A 93 -14.96 26.00 -23.60
CA THR A 93 -16.04 25.22 -24.23
C THR A 93 -15.49 23.91 -24.79
N LEU A 94 -14.29 23.92 -25.37
CA LEU A 94 -13.61 22.69 -25.81
C LEU A 94 -13.26 21.80 -24.61
N LEU A 95 -12.58 22.36 -23.60
CA LEU A 95 -12.19 21.60 -22.41
C LEU A 95 -13.42 21.00 -21.71
N ALA A 96 -14.46 21.79 -21.49
CA ALA A 96 -15.71 21.30 -20.89
C ALA A 96 -16.38 20.18 -21.70
N ALA A 97 -16.29 20.21 -23.03
CA ALA A 97 -16.80 19.13 -23.87
C ALA A 97 -15.99 17.82 -23.70
N LYS A 98 -14.66 17.91 -23.53
CA LYS A 98 -13.80 16.75 -23.26
C LYS A 98 -14.04 16.18 -21.87
N GLU A 99 -14.14 17.03 -20.86
CA GLU A 99 -14.49 16.60 -19.50
C GLU A 99 -15.86 15.91 -19.48
N LEU A 100 -16.87 16.50 -20.13
CA LEU A 100 -18.19 15.89 -20.23
C LEU A 100 -18.18 14.55 -20.97
N PHE A 101 -17.32 14.38 -21.99
CA PHE A 101 -17.14 13.10 -22.65
C PHE A 101 -16.62 12.03 -21.69
N LEU A 102 -15.61 12.35 -20.87
CA LEU A 102 -15.04 11.41 -19.89
C LEU A 102 -16.07 11.04 -18.81
N VAL A 103 -16.80 12.04 -18.30
CA VAL A 103 -17.88 11.83 -17.33
C VAL A 103 -18.95 10.91 -17.93
N VAL A 104 -19.42 11.15 -19.15
CA VAL A 104 -20.52 10.36 -19.73
C VAL A 104 -20.08 8.96 -20.16
N SER A 105 -18.87 8.83 -20.71
CA SER A 105 -18.42 7.57 -21.34
C SER A 105 -17.69 6.64 -20.39
N LEU A 106 -17.07 7.17 -19.32
CA LEU A 106 -16.24 6.41 -18.37
C LEU A 106 -16.76 6.55 -16.94
N GLY A 107 -16.97 7.79 -16.47
CA GLY A 107 -17.38 8.08 -15.09
C GLY A 107 -18.77 7.53 -14.76
N LEU A 108 -19.79 7.85 -15.55
CA LEU A 108 -21.17 7.40 -15.31
C LEU A 108 -21.30 5.86 -15.36
N PRO A 109 -20.76 5.14 -16.36
CA PRO A 109 -20.78 3.68 -16.33
C PRO A 109 -20.08 3.08 -15.12
N LEU A 110 -18.89 3.58 -14.75
CA LEU A 110 -18.19 3.13 -13.56
C LEU A 110 -19.02 3.40 -12.30
N PHE A 111 -19.61 4.60 -12.19
CA PHE A 111 -20.48 4.96 -11.09
C PHE A 111 -21.64 3.97 -10.94
N PHE A 112 -22.33 3.61 -12.02
CA PHE A 112 -23.39 2.59 -11.95
C PHE A 112 -22.88 1.22 -11.53
N VAL A 113 -21.69 0.80 -12.00
CA VAL A 113 -21.06 -0.44 -11.55
C VAL A 113 -20.71 -0.38 -10.06
N GLN A 114 -20.22 0.76 -9.56
CA GLN A 114 -19.92 0.95 -8.14
C GLN A 114 -21.19 0.88 -7.28
N LEU A 115 -22.29 1.51 -7.72
CA LEU A 115 -23.59 1.36 -7.05
C LEU A 115 -24.05 -0.10 -7.03
N TYR A 116 -23.87 -0.82 -8.14
CA TYR A 116 -24.22 -2.23 -8.25
C TYR A 116 -23.37 -3.12 -7.34
N LEU A 117 -22.05 -2.95 -7.32
CA LEU A 117 -21.14 -3.70 -6.44
C LEU A 117 -21.44 -3.44 -4.96
N MET A 118 -21.72 -2.19 -4.59
CA MET A 118 -22.13 -1.84 -3.22
C MET A 118 -23.43 -2.53 -2.82
N ARG A 119 -24.43 -2.52 -3.71
CA ARG A 119 -25.71 -3.18 -3.49
C ARG A 119 -25.58 -4.70 -3.41
N HIS A 120 -24.72 -5.28 -4.24
CA HIS A 120 -24.43 -6.71 -4.28
C HIS A 120 -23.71 -7.17 -3.00
N ALA A 121 -22.80 -6.36 -2.47
CA ALA A 121 -22.12 -6.62 -1.21
C ALA A 121 -23.02 -6.48 0.05
N GLY A 122 -24.29 -6.11 -0.11
CA GLY A 122 -25.26 -5.98 0.98
C GLY A 122 -25.32 -4.60 1.64
N PHE A 123 -24.64 -3.60 1.08
CA PHE A 123 -24.61 -2.25 1.65
C PHE A 123 -25.67 -1.32 1.03
N SER A 124 -26.16 -0.38 1.84
CA SER A 124 -27.10 0.65 1.39
C SER A 124 -26.40 1.67 0.49
N VAL A 125 -26.87 1.79 -0.75
CA VAL A 125 -26.32 2.71 -1.76
C VAL A 125 -26.43 4.18 -1.33
N PHE A 126 -27.60 4.61 -0.83
CA PHE A 126 -27.84 6.03 -0.51
C PHE A 126 -26.93 6.56 0.61
N ARG A 127 -26.65 5.74 1.63
CA ARG A 127 -25.75 6.10 2.75
C ARG A 127 -24.30 6.26 2.30
N ASN A 128 -23.91 5.56 1.24
CA ASN A 128 -22.55 5.52 0.73
C ASN A 128 -22.36 6.38 -0.54
N LEU A 129 -23.39 7.11 -0.98
CA LEU A 129 -23.36 7.85 -2.24
C LEU A 129 -22.24 8.90 -2.27
N LEU A 130 -22.06 9.64 -1.17
CA LEU A 130 -21.01 10.65 -1.08
C LEU A 130 -19.62 10.00 -1.20
N GLY A 131 -19.39 8.86 -0.55
CA GLY A 131 -18.13 8.15 -0.65
C GLY A 131 -17.84 7.68 -2.08
N ILE A 132 -18.85 7.16 -2.79
CA ILE A 132 -18.73 6.78 -4.20
C ILE A 132 -18.39 8.00 -5.07
N LEU A 133 -19.02 9.15 -4.81
CA LEU A 133 -18.69 10.39 -5.53
C LEU A 133 -17.25 10.84 -5.25
N THR A 134 -16.78 10.77 -4.00
CA THR A 134 -15.39 11.08 -3.65
C THR A 134 -14.42 10.17 -4.41
N MET A 135 -14.67 8.86 -4.47
CA MET A 135 -13.85 7.94 -5.28
C MET A 135 -13.81 8.33 -6.77
N GLN A 136 -14.94 8.77 -7.33
CA GLN A 136 -15.00 9.24 -8.73
C GLN A 136 -14.15 10.50 -8.94
N PHE A 137 -14.23 11.46 -8.01
CA PHE A 137 -13.41 12.67 -8.06
C PHE A 137 -11.92 12.36 -7.95
N GLU A 138 -11.53 11.54 -6.99
CA GLU A 138 -10.13 11.15 -6.80
C GLU A 138 -9.59 10.37 -8.00
N LEU A 139 -10.35 9.42 -8.54
CA LEU A 139 -9.97 8.73 -9.78
C LEU A 139 -9.83 9.70 -10.96
N GLY A 140 -10.69 10.72 -11.04
CA GLY A 140 -10.56 11.81 -12.01
C GLY A 140 -9.22 12.53 -11.92
N PHE A 141 -8.80 12.88 -10.72
CA PHE A 141 -7.53 13.56 -10.48
C PHE A 141 -6.31 12.67 -10.70
N VAL A 142 -6.35 11.42 -10.25
CA VAL A 142 -5.20 10.50 -10.32
C VAL A 142 -5.03 9.91 -11.72
N LEU A 143 -6.11 9.64 -12.45
CA LEU A 143 -6.07 8.95 -13.74
C LEU A 143 -6.36 9.87 -14.92
N PHE A 144 -7.49 10.58 -14.91
CA PHE A 144 -7.95 11.30 -16.09
C PHE A 144 -7.20 12.60 -16.31
N VAL A 145 -6.90 13.38 -15.26
CA VAL A 145 -6.16 14.63 -15.39
C VAL A 145 -4.76 14.42 -16.01
N PRO A 146 -3.91 13.47 -15.54
CA PRO A 146 -2.65 13.17 -16.20
C PRO A 146 -2.81 12.69 -17.65
N SER A 147 -3.87 11.92 -17.94
CA SER A 147 -4.18 11.44 -19.29
C SER A 147 -4.57 12.59 -20.23
N VAL A 148 -5.37 13.54 -19.76
CA VAL A 148 -5.73 14.76 -20.49
C VAL A 148 -4.49 15.63 -20.68
N ALA A 149 -3.65 15.79 -19.66
CA ALA A 149 -2.37 16.49 -19.77
C ALA A 149 -1.49 15.87 -20.86
N LEU A 150 -1.31 14.55 -20.84
CA LEU A 150 -0.56 13.82 -21.86
C LEU A 150 -1.14 14.05 -23.27
N GLY A 151 -2.46 13.91 -23.43
CA GLY A 151 -3.13 14.16 -24.71
C GLY A 151 -3.00 15.60 -25.20
N SER A 152 -3.00 16.58 -24.29
CA SER A 152 -2.92 18.00 -24.60
C SER A 152 -1.51 18.45 -25.03
N LEU A 153 -0.47 17.73 -24.61
CA LEU A 153 0.93 18.07 -24.82
C LEU A 153 1.61 17.29 -25.96
N THR A 154 0.89 16.35 -26.56
CA THR A 154 1.40 15.46 -27.60
C THR A 154 0.65 15.65 -28.91
N ARG A 155 1.35 15.53 -30.04
CA ARG A 155 0.76 15.73 -31.38
C ARG A 155 -0.04 14.54 -31.87
N GLY A 156 0.23 13.35 -31.31
CA GLY A 156 -0.37 12.09 -31.76
C GLY A 156 0.06 10.92 -30.87
N MET A 157 -0.46 9.74 -31.18
CA MET A 157 -0.34 8.57 -30.30
C MET A 157 1.10 8.12 -30.07
N GLY A 158 1.97 8.16 -31.08
CA GLY A 158 3.39 7.82 -30.91
C GLY A 158 4.11 8.71 -29.90
N GLN A 159 3.83 10.01 -29.91
CA GLN A 159 4.40 10.94 -28.91
C GLN A 159 3.79 10.72 -27.52
N ALA A 160 2.51 10.36 -27.43
CA ALA A 160 1.88 10.00 -26.16
C ALA A 160 2.50 8.74 -25.55
N LEU A 161 2.76 7.71 -26.36
CA LEU A 161 3.44 6.49 -25.91
C LEU A 161 4.85 6.78 -25.39
N ILE A 162 5.64 7.59 -26.12
CA ILE A 162 6.95 8.03 -25.64
C ILE A 162 6.82 8.82 -24.33
N GLY A 163 5.81 9.70 -24.22
CA GLY A 163 5.54 10.44 -22.99
C GLY A 163 5.23 9.54 -21.80
N ILE A 164 4.45 8.47 -21.99
CA ILE A 164 4.18 7.45 -20.97
C ILE A 164 5.48 6.75 -20.56
N ILE A 165 6.30 6.31 -21.52
CA ILE A 165 7.58 5.66 -21.24
C ILE A 165 8.49 6.59 -20.43
N VAL A 166 8.60 7.86 -20.82
CA VAL A 166 9.39 8.86 -20.07
C VAL A 166 8.85 9.06 -18.66
N ALA A 167 7.53 9.12 -18.48
CA ALA A 167 6.91 9.24 -17.17
C ALA A 167 7.20 8.01 -16.29
N LEU A 168 7.08 6.80 -16.84
CA LEU A 168 7.38 5.54 -16.14
C LEU A 168 8.87 5.43 -15.76
N VAL A 169 9.78 5.76 -16.68
CA VAL A 169 11.22 5.80 -16.40
C VAL A 169 11.54 6.85 -15.34
N GLY A 170 10.89 8.01 -15.41
CA GLY A 170 10.99 9.06 -14.39
C GLY A 170 10.55 8.55 -13.02
N LEU A 171 9.36 7.96 -12.91
CA LEU A 171 8.85 7.36 -11.67
C LEU A 171 9.79 6.30 -11.12
N TRP A 172 10.27 5.39 -11.97
CA TRP A 172 11.26 4.38 -11.57
C TRP A 172 12.57 4.99 -11.09
N ALA A 173 13.09 6.02 -11.77
CA ALA A 173 14.27 6.76 -11.33
C ALA A 173 14.05 7.47 -9.99
N THR A 174 12.86 8.04 -9.75
CA THR A 174 12.53 8.64 -8.45
C THR A 174 12.43 7.61 -7.34
N PHE A 175 11.86 6.43 -7.61
CA PHE A 175 11.77 5.34 -6.65
C PHE A 175 13.15 4.78 -6.28
N THR A 176 14.00 4.54 -7.27
CA THR A 176 15.39 4.09 -7.02
C THR A 176 16.26 5.16 -6.34
N LEU A 177 15.97 6.45 -6.56
CA LEU A 177 16.59 7.54 -5.81
C LEU A 177 16.13 7.53 -4.34
N LEU A 178 14.82 7.35 -4.10
CA LEU A 178 14.23 7.26 -2.77
C LEU A 178 14.88 6.16 -1.92
N GLU A 179 15.14 4.99 -2.48
CA GLU A 179 15.82 3.88 -1.77
C GLU A 179 17.24 4.24 -1.30
N LYS A 180 17.91 5.16 -2.02
CA LYS A 180 19.27 5.62 -1.69
C LYS A 180 19.29 6.77 -0.69
N VAL A 181 18.18 7.51 -0.53
CA VAL A 181 18.10 8.60 0.45
C VAL A 181 18.02 7.99 1.85
N PRO A 182 18.96 8.32 2.76
CA PRO A 182 18.94 7.78 4.11
C PRO A 182 17.64 8.16 4.84
N SER A 183 17.02 7.20 5.53
CA SER A 183 15.80 7.44 6.33
C SER A 183 14.52 7.79 5.54
N SER A 184 14.53 7.77 4.20
CA SER A 184 13.34 8.05 3.38
C SER A 184 12.18 7.07 3.61
N GLY A 185 12.48 5.82 4.01
CA GLY A 185 11.49 4.83 4.40
C GLY A 185 10.66 5.24 5.63
N MET A 186 11.14 6.20 6.42
CA MET A 186 10.43 6.80 7.55
C MET A 186 9.77 8.13 7.18
N SER A 187 9.36 8.30 5.92
CA SER A 187 8.76 9.56 5.43
C SER A 187 7.48 9.97 6.16
N SER A 188 6.78 9.02 6.80
CA SER A 188 5.64 9.29 7.69
C SER A 188 5.99 10.11 8.94
N ALA A 189 7.27 10.28 9.24
CA ALA A 189 7.73 11.18 10.30
C ALA A 189 7.74 12.65 9.89
N VAL A 190 7.59 12.95 8.59
CA VAL A 190 7.53 14.31 8.08
C VAL A 190 6.08 14.72 7.89
N ASP A 191 5.53 15.40 8.88
CA ASP A 191 4.14 15.85 8.83
C ASP A 191 3.91 16.76 7.60
N GLY A 192 2.86 16.46 6.83
CA GLY A 192 2.45 17.25 5.66
C GLY A 192 3.30 17.11 4.40
N SER A 193 4.43 16.38 4.40
CA SER A 193 5.23 16.22 3.17
C SER A 193 4.48 15.44 2.09
N GLY A 194 3.66 14.47 2.50
CA GLY A 194 2.77 13.72 1.61
C GLY A 194 1.72 14.63 0.96
N GLU A 195 1.10 15.51 1.75
CA GLU A 195 0.09 16.47 1.27
C GLU A 195 0.68 17.48 0.29
N ILE A 196 1.86 18.04 0.58
CA ILE A 196 2.56 18.97 -0.31
C ILE A 196 2.94 18.28 -1.62
N THR A 197 3.52 17.08 -1.52
CA THR A 197 3.92 16.30 -2.69
C THR A 197 2.70 15.93 -3.54
N GLY A 198 1.63 15.43 -2.92
CA GLY A 198 0.37 15.11 -3.58
C GLY A 198 -0.24 16.35 -4.25
N THR A 199 -0.24 17.49 -3.57
CA THR A 199 -0.74 18.76 -4.13
C THR A 199 0.08 19.18 -5.36
N LEU A 200 1.41 19.09 -5.32
CA LEU A 200 2.26 19.41 -6.47
C LEU A 200 2.01 18.48 -7.65
N VAL A 201 1.86 17.18 -7.39
CA VAL A 201 1.54 16.16 -8.40
C VAL A 201 0.19 16.43 -9.07
N LEU A 202 -0.77 17.03 -8.36
CA LEU A 202 -2.09 17.39 -8.91
C LEU A 202 -2.09 18.75 -9.61
N VAL A 203 -1.51 19.78 -8.99
CA VAL A 203 -1.55 21.17 -9.50
C VAL A 203 -0.76 21.32 -10.79
N ALA A 204 0.39 20.64 -10.93
CA ALA A 204 1.22 20.79 -12.13
C ALA A 204 0.52 20.29 -13.42
N PRO A 205 -0.10 19.09 -13.46
CA PRO A 205 -0.92 18.66 -14.61
C PRO A 205 -2.12 19.55 -14.89
N ILE A 206 -2.88 19.95 -13.86
CA ILE A 206 -4.05 20.84 -14.04
C ILE A 206 -3.61 22.17 -14.65
N GLY A 207 -2.57 22.78 -14.07
CA GLY A 207 -2.00 24.02 -14.58
C GLY A 207 -1.49 23.87 -16.02
N ALA A 208 -0.86 22.74 -16.35
CA ALA A 208 -0.37 22.48 -17.70
C ALA A 208 -1.52 22.36 -18.71
N VAL A 209 -2.61 21.66 -18.36
CA VAL A 209 -3.82 21.55 -19.19
C VAL A 209 -4.45 22.92 -19.40
N ILE A 210 -4.73 23.66 -18.33
CA ILE A 210 -5.36 24.99 -18.42
C ILE A 210 -4.49 25.92 -19.26
N TRP A 211 -3.19 25.97 -18.99
CA TRP A 211 -2.26 26.81 -19.75
C TRP A 211 -2.20 26.42 -21.23
N GLN A 212 -2.24 25.12 -21.52
CA GLN A 212 -2.19 24.61 -22.87
C GLN A 212 -3.47 24.93 -23.67
N TYR A 213 -4.65 24.83 -23.06
CA TYR A 213 -5.91 25.25 -23.70
C TYR A 213 -6.03 26.77 -23.85
N ALA A 214 -5.62 27.54 -22.83
CA ALA A 214 -5.79 28.99 -22.82
C ALA A 214 -4.72 29.74 -23.65
N ARG A 215 -3.43 29.39 -23.50
CA ARG A 215 -2.30 30.13 -24.08
C ARG A 215 -1.54 29.37 -25.17
N ARG A 216 -1.77 28.07 -25.33
CA ARG A 216 -1.19 27.22 -26.39
C ARG A 216 0.34 27.20 -26.46
N ARG A 217 1.02 27.60 -25.38
CA ARG A 217 2.48 27.58 -25.26
C ARG A 217 2.92 26.24 -24.70
N THR A 218 3.08 25.26 -25.58
CA THR A 218 3.45 23.88 -25.26
C THR A 218 4.75 23.77 -24.46
N TRP A 219 5.76 24.56 -24.80
CA TRP A 219 7.03 24.59 -24.07
C TRP A 219 6.85 25.07 -22.62
N ALA A 220 5.99 26.05 -22.37
CA ALA A 220 5.69 26.52 -21.03
C ALA A 220 4.91 25.46 -20.22
N ALA A 221 3.93 24.80 -20.83
CA ALA A 221 3.17 23.74 -20.16
C ALA A 221 4.03 22.49 -19.86
N ARG A 222 4.94 22.12 -20.78
CA ARG A 222 5.94 21.06 -20.54
C ARG A 222 6.94 21.46 -19.46
N GLY A 223 7.39 22.72 -19.45
CA GLY A 223 8.24 23.27 -18.41
C GLY A 223 7.56 23.23 -17.04
N LEU A 224 6.26 23.53 -16.95
CA LEU A 224 5.50 23.44 -15.72
C LEU A 224 5.45 22.00 -15.18
N LEU A 225 5.15 21.01 -16.03
CA LEU A 225 5.18 19.60 -15.62
C LEU A 225 6.58 19.17 -15.16
N ALA A 226 7.62 19.49 -15.95
CA ALA A 226 8.99 19.15 -15.60
C ALA A 226 9.41 19.81 -14.28
N SER A 227 8.99 21.06 -14.04
CA SER A 227 9.25 21.77 -12.78
C SER A 227 8.52 21.16 -11.60
N GLY A 228 7.27 20.69 -11.77
CA GLY A 228 6.52 20.00 -10.73
C GLY A 228 7.19 18.68 -10.32
N VAL A 229 7.56 17.85 -11.30
CA VAL A 229 8.31 16.61 -11.05
C VAL A 229 9.67 16.91 -10.43
N GLY A 230 10.39 17.90 -10.95
CA GLY A 230 11.67 18.34 -10.40
C GLY A 230 11.57 18.83 -8.96
N ALA A 231 10.51 19.56 -8.62
CA ALA A 231 10.24 20.01 -7.26
C ALA A 231 9.97 18.83 -6.31
N VAL A 232 9.17 17.85 -6.73
CA VAL A 232 8.93 16.62 -5.94
C VAL A 232 10.23 15.87 -5.68
N VAL A 233 11.06 15.70 -6.71
CA VAL A 233 12.38 15.05 -6.59
C VAL A 233 13.28 15.84 -5.64
N LEU A 234 13.31 17.17 -5.76
CA LEU A 234 14.13 18.04 -4.93
C LEU A 234 13.70 18.00 -3.46
N ILE A 235 12.40 18.14 -3.19
CA ILE A 235 11.83 18.01 -1.84
C ILE A 235 12.24 16.67 -1.26
N THR A 236 12.04 15.59 -2.01
CA THR A 236 12.36 14.24 -1.58
C THR A 236 13.85 14.05 -1.26
N ALA A 237 14.74 14.60 -2.09
CA ALA A 237 16.19 14.43 -1.96
C ALA A 237 16.81 15.30 -0.86
N VAL A 238 16.25 16.50 -0.62
CA VAL A 238 16.78 17.49 0.33
C VAL A 238 16.14 17.37 1.72
N THR A 239 15.01 16.67 1.85
CA THR A 239 14.32 16.51 3.14
C THR A 239 15.21 15.79 4.17
N PRO A 240 15.50 16.41 5.33
CA PRO A 240 16.32 15.81 6.37
C PRO A 240 15.52 14.80 7.21
N TYR A 241 15.08 13.69 6.61
CA TYR A 241 14.22 12.68 7.24
C TYR A 241 14.68 12.25 8.63
N ALA A 242 15.99 12.03 8.82
CA ALA A 242 16.52 11.62 10.12
C ALA A 242 16.19 12.62 11.25
N ARG A 243 16.23 13.93 10.99
CA ARG A 243 15.90 14.95 12.01
C ARG A 243 14.40 14.95 12.33
N PHE A 244 13.55 14.71 11.34
CA PHE A 244 12.11 14.59 11.55
C PHE A 244 11.76 13.36 12.37
N VAL A 245 12.39 12.21 12.08
CA VAL A 245 12.26 11.02 12.92
C VAL A 245 12.73 11.32 14.35
N GLU A 246 13.90 11.92 14.54
CA GLU A 246 14.41 12.23 15.88
C GLU A 246 13.55 13.24 16.65
N ARG A 247 12.80 14.09 15.95
CA ARG A 247 11.82 15.02 16.55
C ARG A 247 10.50 14.34 16.89
N LYS A 248 10.00 13.45 16.02
CA LYS A 248 8.76 12.70 16.25
C LYS A 248 8.92 11.65 17.35
N TYR A 249 10.10 11.03 17.44
CA TYR A 249 10.42 9.98 18.41
C TYR A 249 11.50 10.48 19.41
N PRO A 250 11.08 11.16 20.51
CA PRO A 250 12.01 11.63 21.54
C PRO A 250 12.74 10.46 22.21
N LEU A 251 14.02 10.66 22.52
CA LEU A 251 14.81 9.66 23.23
C LEU A 251 14.39 9.61 24.70
N VAL A 252 14.07 8.42 25.18
CA VAL A 252 13.73 8.16 26.59
C VAL A 252 14.67 7.11 27.19
N GLU A 253 14.78 7.11 28.51
CA GLU A 253 15.48 6.05 29.23
C GLU A 253 14.77 4.71 29.05
N ALA A 254 15.52 3.60 29.04
CA ALA A 254 14.97 2.27 28.82
C ALA A 254 13.94 1.85 29.89
N SER A 255 13.94 2.49 31.07
CA SER A 255 12.94 2.29 32.13
C SER A 255 11.61 3.00 31.88
N GLU A 256 11.58 4.05 31.06
CA GLU A 256 10.37 4.84 30.75
C GLU A 256 9.68 4.39 29.44
N ALA A 257 10.33 3.47 28.72
CA ALA A 257 9.85 2.86 27.50
C ALA A 257 8.56 2.05 27.74
N PRO A 258 7.68 1.92 26.72
CA PRO A 258 6.43 1.15 26.83
C PRO A 258 6.67 -0.36 27.01
N ALA A 259 7.89 -0.83 26.75
CA ALA A 259 8.32 -2.19 26.98
C ALA A 259 9.82 -2.25 27.26
N HIS A 260 10.25 -3.28 27.95
CA HIS A 260 11.66 -3.60 28.17
C HIS A 260 12.18 -4.45 27.01
N PHE A 261 13.15 -3.88 26.30
CA PHE A 261 13.84 -4.56 25.21
C PHE A 261 15.25 -4.93 25.65
N SER A 262 15.65 -6.15 25.35
CA SER A 262 17.04 -6.58 25.46
C SER A 262 17.41 -7.46 24.29
N ILE A 263 18.70 -7.72 24.07
CA ILE A 263 19.15 -8.45 22.89
C ILE A 263 19.53 -9.86 23.32
N ALA A 264 18.89 -10.86 22.70
CA ALA A 264 19.20 -12.25 23.03
C ALA A 264 20.62 -12.58 22.58
N ARG A 265 21.34 -13.38 23.38
CA ARG A 265 22.64 -13.90 22.95
C ARG A 265 22.45 -14.81 21.75
N VAL A 266 22.98 -14.41 20.61
CA VAL A 266 22.99 -15.22 19.40
C VAL A 266 23.85 -16.46 19.66
N LYS A 267 23.24 -17.64 19.71
CA LYS A 267 24.00 -18.89 19.70
C LYS A 267 24.71 -19.00 18.36
N LEU A 268 26.04 -18.99 18.37
CA LEU A 268 26.85 -19.23 17.17
C LEU A 268 26.59 -20.66 16.68
N SER A 269 25.63 -20.83 15.78
CA SER A 269 25.55 -22.05 14.99
C SER A 269 26.43 -21.84 13.76
N PRO A 270 27.51 -22.63 13.58
CA PRO A 270 28.30 -22.60 12.36
C PRO A 270 27.48 -23.24 11.23
N LYS A 271 26.49 -22.51 10.69
CA LYS A 271 25.85 -22.91 9.44
C LYS A 271 26.89 -22.70 8.32
N LYS A 272 27.16 -23.75 7.54
CA LYS A 272 27.98 -23.66 6.34
C LYS A 272 27.43 -22.54 5.46
N GLN A 273 28.21 -21.49 5.29
CA GLN A 273 27.92 -20.42 4.34
C GLN A 273 27.83 -21.07 2.96
N ASN A 274 26.63 -21.15 2.40
CA ASN A 274 26.49 -21.52 1.00
C ASN A 274 26.97 -20.32 0.19
N ASP A 275 28.20 -20.39 -0.33
CA ASP A 275 28.80 -19.46 -1.31
C ASP A 275 28.11 -19.53 -2.69
N ARG A 276 26.78 -19.76 -2.72
CA ARG A 276 26.00 -19.60 -3.94
C ARG A 276 25.93 -18.11 -4.23
N LEU A 277 26.64 -17.70 -5.28
CA LEU A 277 26.61 -16.41 -5.96
C LEU A 277 25.53 -15.44 -5.45
N ASN A 278 25.84 -14.73 -4.37
CA ASN A 278 24.96 -13.73 -3.80
C ASN A 278 25.11 -12.44 -4.59
N PHE A 279 24.33 -12.28 -5.66
CA PHE A 279 24.34 -11.11 -6.55
C PHE A 279 23.72 -9.83 -5.94
N THR A 280 23.24 -9.87 -4.69
CA THR A 280 22.57 -8.74 -4.06
C THR A 280 23.57 -7.74 -3.44
N SER A 281 23.28 -6.45 -3.57
CA SER A 281 24.05 -5.34 -2.96
C SER A 281 23.88 -5.25 -1.44
N ASP A 282 22.98 -6.07 -0.89
CA ASP A 282 22.45 -5.91 0.45
C ASP A 282 22.83 -7.11 1.33
N VAL A 283 22.84 -6.87 2.64
CA VAL A 283 23.10 -7.86 3.70
C VAL A 283 22.00 -7.74 4.74
N TYR A 284 21.44 -8.89 5.10
CA TYR A 284 20.38 -8.99 6.10
C TYR A 284 20.98 -9.41 7.44
N LEU A 285 20.84 -8.54 8.44
CA LEU A 285 21.28 -8.80 9.81
C LEU A 285 20.05 -9.17 10.66
N ARG A 286 20.13 -10.29 11.35
CA ARG A 286 19.12 -10.77 12.29
C ARG A 286 19.47 -10.31 13.69
N ILE A 287 18.59 -9.52 14.29
CA ILE A 287 18.74 -9.02 15.66
C ILE A 287 17.61 -9.60 16.51
N PRO A 288 17.89 -10.60 17.35
CA PRO A 288 16.88 -11.18 18.22
C PRO A 288 16.65 -10.25 19.42
N LEU A 289 15.47 -9.64 19.49
CA LEU A 289 15.03 -8.87 20.63
C LEU A 289 14.23 -9.76 21.58
N LEU A 290 14.60 -9.74 22.85
CA LEU A 290 13.78 -10.16 23.97
C LEU A 290 12.90 -8.98 24.37
N VAL A 291 11.61 -9.24 24.53
CA VAL A 291 10.62 -8.21 24.86
C VAL A 291 9.87 -8.63 26.11
N SER A 292 9.62 -7.67 27.00
CA SER A 292 8.86 -7.90 28.23
C SER A 292 8.26 -6.59 28.73
N GLY A 293 7.32 -6.66 29.67
CA GLY A 293 6.76 -5.47 30.33
C GLY A 293 5.74 -4.68 29.51
N ILE A 294 5.24 -5.22 28.40
CA ILE A 294 4.10 -4.64 27.69
C ILE A 294 2.84 -4.80 28.56
N ALA A 295 2.15 -3.69 28.82
CA ALA A 295 0.93 -3.68 29.62
C ALA A 295 -0.21 -4.44 28.91
N GLU A 296 -1.17 -4.96 29.69
CA GLU A 296 -2.34 -5.63 29.13
C GLU A 296 -3.23 -4.64 28.38
N GLY A 297 -3.66 -5.02 27.17
CA GLY A 297 -4.39 -4.12 26.28
C GLY A 297 -3.49 -3.11 25.56
N HIS A 298 -2.17 -3.17 25.72
CA HIS A 298 -1.23 -2.34 24.97
C HIS A 298 -0.50 -3.17 23.91
N MET A 299 -0.09 -2.50 22.85
CA MET A 299 0.83 -3.04 21.86
C MET A 299 1.88 -1.99 21.50
N VAL A 300 3.07 -2.47 21.14
CA VAL A 300 4.17 -1.59 20.73
C VAL A 300 4.51 -1.89 19.28
N GLU A 301 4.45 -0.89 18.43
CA GLU A 301 4.92 -0.97 17.05
C GLU A 301 6.34 -0.43 16.94
N LEU A 302 7.22 -1.16 16.25
CA LEU A 302 8.51 -0.68 15.80
C LEU A 302 8.36 -0.07 14.41
N ASP A 303 8.22 1.25 14.37
CA ASP A 303 8.14 2.01 13.12
C ASP A 303 9.46 1.92 12.36
N GLY A 304 10.58 2.01 13.08
CA GLY A 304 11.89 1.95 12.46
C GLY A 304 13.05 1.66 13.38
N ILE A 305 14.16 1.31 12.76
CA ILE A 305 15.42 0.96 13.40
C ILE A 305 16.56 1.75 12.78
N LYS A 306 17.51 2.16 13.60
CA LYS A 306 18.77 2.76 13.18
C LYS A 306 19.90 2.01 13.86
N LEU A 307 20.76 1.38 13.07
CA LEU A 307 21.97 0.75 13.58
C LEU A 307 23.13 1.71 13.46
N SER A 308 24.07 1.63 14.38
CA SER A 308 25.37 2.27 14.23
C SER A 308 26.44 1.35 14.79
N ALA A 309 27.56 1.24 14.10
CA ALA A 309 28.69 0.43 14.56
C ALA A 309 29.90 1.32 14.81
N GLU A 310 30.51 1.14 15.98
CA GLU A 310 31.75 1.77 16.39
C GLU A 310 32.83 0.71 16.56
N THR A 311 33.99 0.92 15.93
CA THR A 311 35.19 0.08 16.03
C THR A 311 36.19 0.70 17.00
N SER A 312 37.06 -0.11 17.60
CA SER A 312 38.11 0.35 18.54
C SER A 312 39.16 1.27 17.88
N SER A 313 39.28 1.25 16.55
CA SER A 313 40.26 2.00 15.76
C SER A 313 39.65 3.20 15.02
N GLY A 314 38.35 3.50 15.21
CA GLY A 314 37.53 4.23 14.22
C GLY A 314 37.41 3.41 12.92
N PRO A 315 36.60 3.75 11.90
CA PRO A 315 35.53 4.74 11.71
C PRO A 315 34.12 4.25 12.14
N LYS A 316 33.15 5.18 12.23
CA LYS A 316 31.75 4.91 12.59
C LYS A 316 30.90 4.55 11.35
N TRP A 317 30.26 3.38 11.36
CA TRP A 317 29.19 3.08 10.39
C TRP A 317 27.89 3.67 10.90
N LEU A 318 27.38 4.70 10.21
CA LEU A 318 26.15 5.44 10.54
C LEU A 318 25.12 5.31 9.41
N PRO A 319 24.45 4.17 9.23
CA PRO A 319 23.31 4.13 8.35
C PRO A 319 22.15 4.98 8.93
N GLY A 320 21.30 5.51 8.03
CA GLY A 320 20.07 6.20 8.42
C GLY A 320 19.01 5.24 8.97
N TRP A 321 17.86 5.79 9.34
CA TRP A 321 16.72 4.99 9.77
C TRP A 321 16.20 4.08 8.64
N LYS A 322 15.67 2.92 9.03
CA LYS A 322 14.99 1.98 8.15
C LYS A 322 13.65 1.60 8.79
N ALA A 323 12.57 1.69 8.01
CA ALA A 323 11.25 1.29 8.48
C ALA A 323 11.18 -0.22 8.70
N GLN A 324 10.38 -0.66 9.68
CA GLN A 324 10.23 -2.07 10.07
C GLN A 324 8.76 -2.50 10.12
N TRP A 325 7.89 -1.70 10.73
CA TRP A 325 6.45 -1.98 10.90
C TRP A 325 6.18 -3.31 11.63
N LEU A 326 6.99 -3.60 12.66
CA LEU A 326 6.89 -4.83 13.44
C LEU A 326 6.11 -4.59 14.74
N GLN A 327 5.11 -5.42 15.01
CA GLN A 327 4.29 -5.32 16.21
C GLN A 327 4.85 -6.19 17.33
N PHE A 328 4.72 -5.75 18.57
CA PHE A 328 5.00 -6.50 19.78
C PHE A 328 3.77 -6.52 20.70
N TRP A 329 3.46 -7.71 21.19
CA TRP A 329 2.35 -8.02 22.09
C TRP A 329 2.87 -8.54 23.43
N LYS A 330 2.01 -8.57 24.45
CA LYS A 330 2.37 -9.00 25.82
C LYS A 330 2.93 -10.42 25.86
N GLU A 331 2.45 -11.28 24.98
CA GLU A 331 2.77 -12.70 24.84
C GLU A 331 4.07 -12.95 24.05
N ASP A 332 4.65 -11.91 23.46
CA ASP A 332 5.89 -12.02 22.70
C ASP A 332 7.12 -12.03 23.61
N ASP A 333 7.72 -13.21 23.79
CA ASP A 333 8.97 -13.35 24.53
C ASP A 333 10.21 -12.93 23.71
N THR A 334 10.19 -13.22 22.41
CA THR A 334 11.33 -12.98 21.51
C THR A 334 10.86 -12.76 20.08
N LYS A 335 11.36 -11.70 19.43
CA LYS A 335 11.19 -11.48 17.99
C LYS A 335 12.50 -11.11 17.31
N THR A 336 12.69 -11.60 16.10
CA THR A 336 13.88 -11.27 15.31
C THR A 336 13.56 -10.13 14.36
N ILE A 337 14.32 -9.04 14.46
CA ILE A 337 14.28 -7.93 13.52
C ILE A 337 15.24 -8.21 12.38
N LEU A 338 14.82 -7.90 11.15
CA LEU A 338 15.64 -7.99 9.97
C LEU A 338 16.12 -6.59 9.54
N TYR A 339 17.42 -6.35 9.65
CA TYR A 339 18.02 -5.10 9.22
C TYR A 339 18.73 -5.26 7.88
N VAL A 340 18.34 -4.44 6.89
CA VAL A 340 18.94 -4.43 5.56
C VAL A 340 20.07 -3.40 5.50
N GLY A 341 21.31 -3.88 5.48
CA GLY A 341 22.54 -3.09 5.41
C GLY A 341 23.22 -3.14 4.03
N ASN A 342 24.06 -2.13 3.76
CA ASN A 342 24.88 -2.10 2.54
C ASN A 342 26.03 -3.12 2.62
N ARG A 343 26.16 -3.98 1.61
CA ARG A 343 27.20 -5.02 1.59
C ARG A 343 28.62 -4.47 1.66
N LYS A 344 28.93 -3.37 0.97
CA LYS A 344 30.30 -2.80 0.98
C LYS A 344 30.70 -2.31 2.37
N ALA A 345 29.74 -1.81 3.16
CA ALA A 345 30.00 -1.42 4.55
C ALA A 345 30.15 -2.65 5.45
N TYR A 346 29.27 -3.65 5.28
CA TYR A 346 29.35 -4.92 5.99
C TYR A 346 30.70 -5.63 5.75
N GLU A 347 31.14 -5.77 4.51
CA GLU A 347 32.38 -6.48 4.15
C GLU A 347 33.63 -5.88 4.81
N LYS A 348 33.63 -4.57 5.07
CA LYS A 348 34.71 -3.88 5.78
C LYS A 348 34.74 -4.23 7.28
N LEU A 349 33.57 -4.44 7.88
CA LEU A 349 33.40 -4.58 9.33
C LEU A 349 33.12 -6.02 9.79
N LYS A 350 32.89 -6.96 8.86
CA LYS A 350 32.37 -8.31 9.17
C LYS A 350 33.23 -9.12 10.13
N ASN A 351 34.55 -8.88 10.13
CA ASN A 351 35.53 -9.62 10.93
C ASN A 351 36.01 -8.83 12.16
N GLU A 352 35.63 -7.56 12.29
CA GLU A 352 36.01 -6.73 13.42
C GLU A 352 35.01 -6.91 14.57
N ASN A 353 35.51 -6.77 15.80
CA ASN A 353 34.63 -6.66 16.96
C ASN A 353 34.16 -5.21 17.05
N VAL A 354 32.86 -5.01 16.93
CA VAL A 354 32.23 -3.69 16.94
C VAL A 354 31.30 -3.54 18.13
N ARG A 355 31.20 -2.33 18.65
CA ARG A 355 30.09 -1.91 19.51
C ARG A 355 28.94 -1.49 18.61
N LEU A 356 27.83 -2.23 18.67
CA LEU A 356 26.61 -1.92 17.93
C LEU A 356 25.67 -1.13 18.83
N GLN A 357 25.39 0.10 18.44
CA GLN A 357 24.34 0.92 19.04
C GLN A 357 23.09 0.84 18.15
N ILE A 358 22.00 0.38 18.74
CA ILE A 358 20.71 0.15 18.10
C ILE A 358 19.72 1.16 18.66
N GLU A 359 19.17 2.00 17.80
CA GLU A 359 18.06 2.89 18.14
C GLU A 359 16.77 2.32 17.56
N LEU A 360 15.74 2.19 18.41
CA LEU A 360 14.41 1.72 18.04
C LEU A 360 13.44 2.89 18.16
N ALA A 361 12.74 3.21 17.07
CA ALA A 361 11.62 4.15 17.06
C ALA A 361 10.32 3.37 17.27
N LEU A 362 9.63 3.67 18.37
CA LEU A 362 8.51 2.91 18.87
C LEU A 362 7.26 3.78 18.96
N THR A 363 6.13 3.21 18.59
CA THR A 363 4.80 3.79 18.83
C THR A 363 4.01 2.87 19.76
N GLU A 364 3.50 3.43 20.84
CA GLU A 364 2.62 2.73 21.78
C GLU A 364 1.17 2.95 21.38
N TYR A 365 0.42 1.85 21.25
CA TYR A 365 -1.02 1.87 21.08
C TYR A 365 -1.71 1.19 22.26
N GLU A 366 -2.85 1.76 22.66
CA GLU A 366 -3.76 1.16 23.62
C GLU A 366 -5.02 0.67 22.89
N ALA A 367 -5.47 -0.53 23.24
CA ALA A 367 -6.73 -1.11 22.83
C ALA A 367 -7.87 -0.45 23.62
N ASP A 368 -8.39 0.67 23.09
CA ASP A 368 -9.51 1.38 23.70
C ASP A 368 -10.86 0.76 23.27
N LYS A 369 -11.90 0.95 24.08
CA LYS A 369 -13.28 0.49 23.82
C LYS A 369 -13.35 -0.99 23.45
N ALA A 370 -12.63 -1.82 24.21
CA ALA A 370 -12.66 -3.26 24.04
C ALA A 370 -14.10 -3.81 24.16
N ARG A 371 -14.48 -4.68 23.23
CA ARG A 371 -15.80 -5.32 23.19
C ARG A 371 -15.68 -6.76 22.69
N ASP A 372 -16.61 -7.58 23.14
CA ASP A 372 -16.68 -8.97 22.74
C ASP A 372 -17.50 -9.13 21.45
N LEU A 373 -16.90 -9.75 20.45
CA LEU A 373 -17.57 -10.24 19.25
C LEU A 373 -17.80 -11.74 19.40
N LEU A 374 -19.07 -12.12 19.54
CA LEU A 374 -19.47 -13.52 19.47
C LEU A 374 -19.57 -13.95 18.00
N LEU A 375 -18.75 -14.91 17.61
CA LEU A 375 -18.76 -15.48 16.26
C LEU A 375 -20.06 -16.25 16.03
N LYS A 376 -20.72 -15.96 14.92
CA LYS A 376 -21.96 -16.61 14.51
C LYS A 376 -21.70 -17.52 13.33
N GLU A 377 -22.57 -18.52 13.17
CA GLU A 377 -22.61 -19.33 11.97
C GLU A 377 -23.16 -18.50 10.79
N GLY A 378 -22.53 -18.62 9.63
CA GLY A 378 -22.88 -17.88 8.42
C GLY A 378 -22.51 -16.39 8.44
N GLU A 379 -23.12 -15.62 7.54
CA GLU A 379 -22.87 -14.18 7.45
C GLU A 379 -23.46 -13.42 8.66
N PHE A 380 -22.65 -12.58 9.29
CA PHE A 380 -23.07 -11.68 10.36
C PHE A 380 -22.61 -10.25 10.09
N SER A 381 -23.34 -9.27 10.63
CA SER A 381 -22.98 -7.86 10.51
C SER A 381 -22.52 -7.30 11.85
N GLU A 382 -21.43 -6.55 11.81
CA GLU A 382 -20.86 -5.83 12.96
C GLU A 382 -20.58 -4.37 12.52
N PRO A 383 -20.97 -3.33 13.29
CA PRO A 383 -20.91 -1.95 12.83
C PRO A 383 -19.55 -1.44 12.35
N GLN A 384 -18.44 -1.88 12.97
CA GLN A 384 -17.08 -1.49 12.59
C GLN A 384 -16.46 -2.43 11.55
N LEU A 385 -16.77 -3.73 11.60
CA LEU A 385 -16.22 -4.70 10.64
C LEU A 385 -16.99 -4.76 9.31
N GLY A 386 -18.25 -4.32 9.29
CA GLY A 386 -19.13 -4.44 8.14
C GLY A 386 -19.88 -5.77 8.13
N ILE A 387 -19.75 -6.54 7.06
CA ILE A 387 -20.39 -7.86 6.92
C ILE A 387 -19.28 -8.90 6.87
N CYS A 388 -19.32 -9.88 7.75
CA CYS A 388 -18.27 -10.88 7.92
C CYS A 388 -18.85 -12.30 7.89
N ASN A 389 -18.01 -13.27 7.56
CA ASN A 389 -18.30 -14.69 7.65
C ASN A 389 -17.04 -15.45 8.08
N LEU A 390 -17.22 -16.57 8.79
CA LEU A 390 -16.14 -17.52 9.04
C LEU A 390 -15.75 -18.19 7.72
N ASN A 391 -14.44 -18.31 7.46
CA ASN A 391 -13.96 -18.94 6.25
C ASN A 391 -14.02 -20.48 6.39
N GLU A 392 -14.83 -21.12 5.55
CA GLU A 392 -15.02 -22.58 5.57
C GLU A 392 -13.76 -23.38 5.21
N LYS A 393 -12.80 -22.77 4.50
CA LYS A 393 -11.56 -23.43 4.06
C LYS A 393 -10.37 -23.15 4.98
N LEU A 394 -10.40 -22.02 5.67
CA LEU A 394 -9.32 -21.52 6.52
C LEU A 394 -9.91 -21.19 7.89
N PHE A 395 -9.96 -22.19 8.77
CA PHE A 395 -10.59 -22.06 10.09
C PHE A 395 -9.98 -20.98 10.99
N SER A 396 -8.79 -20.48 10.69
CA SER A 396 -8.17 -19.37 11.43
C SER A 396 -8.57 -17.98 10.94
N GLN A 397 -9.49 -17.89 9.97
CA GLN A 397 -9.75 -16.68 9.21
C GLN A 397 -11.22 -16.28 9.20
N ILE A 398 -11.45 -14.97 9.32
CA ILE A 398 -12.74 -14.31 9.09
C ILE A 398 -12.62 -13.47 7.81
N ASP A 399 -13.50 -13.69 6.86
CA ASP A 399 -13.62 -12.86 5.67
C ASP A 399 -14.63 -11.76 5.94
N CYS A 400 -14.19 -10.51 5.83
CA CYS A 400 -15.03 -9.34 6.03
C CYS A 400 -15.06 -8.47 4.78
N ARG A 401 -16.18 -7.78 4.58
CA ARG A 401 -16.36 -6.76 3.56
C ARG A 401 -16.89 -5.50 4.20
N ARG A 402 -16.37 -4.35 3.77
CA ARG A 402 -16.75 -3.02 4.24
C ARG A 402 -16.73 -2.00 3.10
N PRO A 403 -17.56 -0.95 3.11
CA PRO A 403 -17.43 0.15 2.16
C PRO A 403 -16.10 0.89 2.33
N PHE A 404 -15.43 1.15 1.20
CA PHE A 404 -14.27 2.04 1.02
C PHE A 404 -12.95 1.63 1.67
N GLN A 405 -12.90 1.43 2.98
CA GLN A 405 -11.65 1.24 3.72
C GLN A 405 -11.74 0.05 4.67
N THR A 406 -10.58 -0.53 5.00
CA THR A 406 -10.48 -1.48 6.11
C THR A 406 -10.70 -0.74 7.45
N PRO A 407 -11.23 -1.41 8.48
CA PRO A 407 -11.29 -0.82 9.81
C PRO A 407 -9.87 -0.63 10.39
N ALA A 408 -9.73 0.39 11.24
CA ALA A 408 -8.69 0.42 12.26
C ALA A 408 -9.15 -0.46 13.42
N LEU A 409 -8.41 -1.53 13.74
CA LEU A 409 -8.80 -2.41 14.84
C LEU A 409 -7.61 -3.17 15.41
N VAL A 410 -7.75 -3.55 16.68
CA VAL A 410 -7.01 -4.63 17.32
C VAL A 410 -8.00 -5.75 17.59
N ALA A 411 -7.68 -6.96 17.14
CA ALA A 411 -8.46 -8.15 17.44
C ALA A 411 -7.60 -9.15 18.21
N THR A 412 -8.14 -9.69 19.30
CA THR A 412 -7.50 -10.67 20.15
C THR A 412 -8.40 -11.89 20.29
N PHE A 413 -7.81 -13.06 20.08
CA PHE A 413 -8.47 -14.34 20.22
C PHE A 413 -7.70 -15.24 21.16
N ASP A 414 -8.39 -15.82 22.15
CA ASP A 414 -7.84 -16.81 23.07
C ASP A 414 -8.33 -18.21 22.65
N PRO A 415 -7.49 -19.01 21.99
CA PRO A 415 -7.89 -20.35 21.56
C PRO A 415 -8.17 -21.30 22.74
N ALA A 416 -7.47 -21.14 23.87
CA ALA A 416 -7.61 -22.02 25.03
C ALA A 416 -8.97 -21.82 25.73
N GLY A 417 -9.52 -20.61 25.67
CA GLY A 417 -10.87 -20.29 26.15
C GLY A 417 -11.99 -20.73 25.20
N ALA A 418 -11.69 -20.99 23.93
CA ALA A 418 -12.67 -21.36 22.92
C ALA A 418 -13.01 -22.86 23.00
N LYS A 419 -14.28 -23.19 23.24
CA LYS A 419 -14.79 -24.58 23.24
C LYS A 419 -15.11 -25.06 21.82
N CYS A 420 -14.17 -24.94 20.90
CA CYS A 420 -14.35 -25.49 19.56
C CYS A 420 -14.29 -27.03 19.63
N GLY A 421 -15.25 -27.70 18.98
CA GLY A 421 -15.23 -29.16 18.89
C GLY A 421 -13.98 -29.62 18.14
N THR A 422 -13.25 -30.58 18.71
CA THR A 422 -12.02 -31.15 18.13
C THR A 422 -12.34 -32.24 17.10
N ASP A 423 -13.22 -31.96 16.15
CA ASP A 423 -13.45 -32.88 15.04
C ASP A 423 -12.42 -32.58 13.93
N GLU A 424 -11.38 -33.41 13.88
CA GLU A 424 -10.46 -33.69 12.74
C GLU A 424 -9.28 -32.74 12.45
N ASP A 425 -8.05 -33.15 12.84
CA ASP A 425 -6.97 -33.76 12.02
C ASP A 425 -5.83 -34.11 13.02
N PRO A 426 -5.43 -35.38 13.24
CA PRO A 426 -4.46 -35.75 14.27
C PRO A 426 -3.05 -35.15 14.08
N GLU A 427 -2.76 -34.51 12.95
CA GLU A 427 -1.47 -33.87 12.67
C GLU A 427 -1.36 -32.40 13.15
N ASP A 428 -2.48 -31.69 13.39
CA ASP A 428 -2.47 -30.28 13.81
C ASP A 428 -2.60 -30.15 15.34
N LEU A 429 -1.61 -29.50 15.98
CA LEU A 429 -1.67 -29.23 17.42
C LEU A 429 -2.45 -27.93 17.66
N PRO A 430 -3.39 -27.88 18.61
CA PRO A 430 -4.07 -26.62 18.92
C PRO A 430 -3.06 -25.60 19.45
N GLU A 431 -3.12 -24.38 18.93
CA GLU A 431 -2.39 -23.25 19.53
C GLU A 431 -3.01 -22.93 20.89
N ASP A 432 -2.18 -22.79 21.91
CA ASP A 432 -2.58 -22.43 23.28
C ASP A 432 -2.29 -20.96 23.61
N ARG A 433 -1.58 -20.26 22.71
CA ARG A 433 -1.24 -18.85 22.86
C ARG A 433 -2.34 -17.95 22.32
N VAL A 434 -2.56 -16.84 23.01
CA VAL A 434 -3.42 -15.76 22.56
C VAL A 434 -2.89 -15.22 21.23
N SER A 435 -3.78 -15.07 20.26
CA SER A 435 -3.45 -14.56 18.92
C SER A 435 -3.98 -13.16 18.72
N HIS A 436 -3.17 -12.30 18.11
CA HIS A 436 -3.45 -10.89 17.90
C HIS A 436 -3.39 -10.54 16.42
N ILE A 437 -4.25 -9.61 16.03
CA ILE A 437 -4.27 -9.00 14.70
C ILE A 437 -4.41 -7.50 14.88
N TRP A 438 -3.70 -6.75 14.04
CA TRP A 438 -3.76 -5.31 14.01
C TRP A 438 -3.99 -4.81 12.59
N PHE A 439 -4.90 -3.86 12.48
CA PHE A 439 -5.06 -3.00 11.32
C PHE A 439 -4.79 -1.56 11.74
N PRO A 440 -3.83 -0.87 11.08
CA PRO A 440 -3.44 0.48 11.46
C PRO A 440 -4.62 1.46 11.37
N PRO A 441 -4.64 2.50 12.20
CA PRO A 441 -5.53 3.63 12.00
C PRO A 441 -5.27 4.31 10.65
N HIS A 442 -6.34 4.56 9.89
CA HIS A 442 -6.25 5.36 8.67
C HIS A 442 -6.19 6.84 9.02
N GLY A 443 -5.16 7.53 8.54
CA GLY A 443 -4.98 8.97 8.81
C GLY A 443 -6.03 9.87 8.16
N ASN A 444 -6.85 9.35 7.24
CA ASN A 444 -7.89 10.12 6.58
C ASN A 444 -9.18 9.30 6.39
N ASN A 445 -10.33 9.91 6.68
CA ASN A 445 -11.65 9.29 6.55
C ASN A 445 -12.18 9.28 5.09
N SER A 446 -11.37 9.74 4.12
CA SER A 446 -11.74 9.79 2.71
C SER A 446 -11.54 8.43 2.03
N PRO A 447 -12.51 7.92 1.26
CA PRO A 447 -12.34 6.71 0.45
C PRO A 447 -11.09 6.78 -0.42
N ASP A 448 -10.32 5.70 -0.52
CA ASP A 448 -9.18 5.67 -1.42
C ASP A 448 -9.64 5.70 -2.89
N ALA A 449 -8.85 6.36 -3.75
CA ALA A 449 -9.03 6.32 -5.20
C ALA A 449 -9.05 4.86 -5.69
N GLY A 450 -10.18 4.41 -6.22
CA GLY A 450 -10.35 3.01 -6.57
C GLY A 450 -11.51 2.71 -7.52
N LEU A 451 -11.47 1.50 -8.08
CA LEU A 451 -12.52 0.98 -8.95
C LEU A 451 -13.63 0.28 -8.14
N ASN A 452 -13.25 -0.45 -7.09
CA ASN A 452 -14.17 -1.20 -6.22
C ASN A 452 -14.49 -0.37 -4.97
N PRO A 453 -15.76 -0.03 -4.70
CA PRO A 453 -16.12 0.72 -3.51
C PRO A 453 -16.31 -0.19 -2.29
N VAL A 454 -16.14 -1.51 -2.45
CA VAL A 454 -16.21 -2.51 -1.38
C VAL A 454 -14.82 -3.08 -1.18
N ASN A 455 -14.29 -2.89 0.02
CA ASN A 455 -13.02 -3.47 0.42
C ASN A 455 -13.27 -4.82 1.09
N ASN A 456 -12.67 -5.88 0.52
CA ASN A 456 -12.69 -7.22 1.10
C ASN A 456 -11.37 -7.41 1.83
N TYR A 457 -11.43 -7.75 3.11
CA TYR A 457 -10.25 -7.94 3.94
C TYR A 457 -10.43 -9.16 4.85
N GLN A 458 -9.32 -9.68 5.33
CA GLN A 458 -9.26 -10.96 6.02
C GLN A 458 -8.65 -10.74 7.40
N ILE A 459 -9.35 -11.20 8.43
CA ILE A 459 -8.86 -11.22 9.81
C ILE A 459 -8.35 -12.63 10.05
N THR A 460 -7.03 -12.83 9.91
CA THR A 460 -6.38 -14.13 10.03
C THR A 460 -5.61 -14.24 11.34
N PHE A 461 -6.02 -15.14 12.22
CA PHE A 461 -5.32 -15.44 13.46
C PHE A 461 -4.28 -16.55 13.25
N GLY A 462 -3.25 -16.54 14.08
CA GLY A 462 -2.15 -17.51 14.06
C GLY A 462 -1.10 -17.25 12.98
N TYR A 463 -0.06 -18.09 12.99
CA TYR A 463 1.06 -17.97 12.06
C TYR A 463 0.63 -18.43 10.66
N ARG A 464 0.65 -17.52 9.68
CA ARG A 464 0.39 -17.84 8.28
C ARG A 464 1.52 -18.75 7.79
N ARG A 465 1.22 -20.00 7.43
CA ARG A 465 2.17 -20.88 6.72
C ARG A 465 2.71 -20.08 5.52
N PRO A 466 4.01 -19.78 5.42
CA PRO A 466 4.54 -19.41 4.12
C PRO A 466 4.34 -20.63 3.21
N PHE A 467 3.80 -20.42 2.01
CA PHE A 467 3.57 -21.47 1.01
C PHE A 467 4.93 -22.01 0.51
N TYR A 468 5.67 -22.72 1.35
CA TYR A 468 6.88 -23.44 0.95
C TYR A 468 6.72 -24.90 1.34
N PHE A 469 6.80 -25.76 0.32
CA PHE A 469 6.89 -27.21 0.44
C PHE A 469 8.25 -27.57 1.05
N SER A 470 8.44 -27.30 2.34
CA SER A 470 9.50 -27.97 3.09
C SER A 470 9.09 -29.43 3.26
N ALA A 471 9.94 -30.35 2.84
CA ALA A 471 9.73 -31.79 2.97
C ALA A 471 9.76 -32.28 4.44
N GLU A 472 10.05 -31.39 5.39
CA GLU A 472 10.05 -31.67 6.81
C GLU A 472 8.65 -31.45 7.40
N LYS A 473 7.97 -32.53 7.79
CA LYS A 473 6.72 -32.50 8.56
C LYS A 473 6.98 -31.89 9.95
N ARG A 474 7.01 -30.56 10.05
CA ARG A 474 6.92 -29.88 11.34
C ARG A 474 5.45 -29.80 11.71
N GLN A 475 5.12 -30.28 12.91
CA GLN A 475 3.80 -30.03 13.51
C GLN A 475 3.70 -28.53 13.78
N PHE A 476 2.74 -27.87 13.16
CA PHE A 476 2.46 -26.47 13.39
C PHE A 476 1.27 -26.36 14.33
N LYS A 477 1.33 -25.36 15.22
CA LYS A 477 0.19 -25.00 16.03
C LYS A 477 -0.77 -24.14 15.21
N THR A 478 -2.05 -24.49 15.20
CA THR A 478 -3.08 -23.80 14.41
C THR A 478 -4.15 -23.20 15.31
N VAL A 479 -4.61 -22.01 14.92
CA VAL A 479 -5.74 -21.34 15.57
C VAL A 479 -7.02 -21.75 14.85
N HIS A 480 -8.01 -22.25 15.58
CA HIS A 480 -9.32 -22.62 15.03
C HIS A 480 -10.40 -21.68 15.57
N LEU A 481 -11.06 -20.97 14.67
CA LEU A 481 -12.26 -20.20 14.96
C LEU A 481 -13.49 -21.08 14.73
N CYS A 482 -14.43 -21.03 15.66
CA CYS A 482 -15.69 -21.74 15.55
C CYS A 482 -16.88 -20.83 15.91
N PRO A 483 -18.10 -21.16 15.45
CA PRO A 483 -19.31 -20.50 15.93
C PRO A 483 -19.40 -20.58 17.46
N GLY A 484 -19.75 -19.48 18.11
CA GLY A 484 -19.81 -19.35 19.57
C GLY A 484 -18.48 -18.94 20.23
N ALA A 485 -17.37 -18.92 19.49
CA ALA A 485 -16.12 -18.39 20.00
C ALA A 485 -16.19 -16.86 20.16
N VAL A 486 -15.48 -16.32 21.16
CA VAL A 486 -15.47 -14.89 21.47
C VAL A 486 -14.13 -14.28 21.04
N ILE A 487 -14.19 -13.23 20.23
CA ILE A 487 -13.04 -12.40 19.85
C ILE A 487 -13.18 -11.05 20.53
N LYS A 488 -12.12 -10.58 21.17
CA LYS A 488 -12.06 -9.22 21.71
C LYS A 488 -11.65 -8.27 20.59
N LEU A 489 -12.49 -7.27 20.31
CA LEU A 489 -12.21 -6.20 19.36
C LEU A 489 -12.00 -4.90 20.12
N ALA A 490 -11.02 -4.10 19.70
CA ALA A 490 -10.75 -2.79 20.26
C ALA A 490 -10.32 -1.78 19.18
N ASP A 491 -10.55 -0.50 19.45
CA ASP A 491 -10.08 0.58 18.60
C ASP A 491 -8.62 0.91 18.99
N PRO A 492 -7.64 0.84 18.06
CA PRO A 492 -6.28 1.24 18.37
C PRO A 492 -6.23 2.75 18.60
N GLN A 493 -5.81 3.16 19.79
CA GLN A 493 -5.52 4.56 20.11
C GLN A 493 -4.03 4.76 20.24
N GLU A 494 -3.45 5.59 19.39
CA GLU A 494 -2.05 6.00 19.50
C GLU A 494 -1.86 6.83 20.78
N LYS A 495 -0.90 6.44 21.62
CA LYS A 495 -0.64 7.11 22.90
C LYS A 495 0.57 7.99 22.87
N ARG A 496 1.70 7.45 22.40
CA ARG A 496 2.96 8.19 22.34
C ARG A 496 3.94 7.54 21.37
N HIS A 497 4.83 8.38 20.87
CA HIS A 497 6.03 7.99 20.15
C HIS A 497 7.23 8.13 21.07
N VAL A 498 8.10 7.12 21.11
CA VAL A 498 9.35 7.17 21.86
C VAL A 498 10.47 6.54 21.06
N ARG A 499 11.71 6.83 21.46
CA ARG A 499 12.88 6.15 20.96
C ARG A 499 13.72 5.66 22.13
N ILE A 500 14.26 4.46 21.99
CA ILE A 500 15.19 3.88 22.96
C ILE A 500 16.52 3.49 22.31
N LYS A 501 17.55 3.34 23.14
CA LYS A 501 18.89 2.90 22.75
C LYS A 501 19.21 1.57 23.41
N LEU A 502 19.71 0.63 22.61
CA LEU A 502 20.24 -0.64 23.05
C LEU A 502 21.68 -0.76 22.55
N ASP A 503 22.58 -1.23 23.40
CA ASP A 503 23.97 -1.45 23.03
C ASP A 503 24.30 -2.95 23.03
N MET A 504 25.06 -3.37 22.04
CA MET A 504 25.75 -4.67 22.04
C MET A 504 27.24 -4.46 21.94
N ASP A 505 27.98 -4.93 22.94
CA ASP A 505 29.43 -4.86 22.94
C ASP A 505 30.05 -6.11 22.32
N ASN A 506 31.21 -5.93 21.68
CA ASN A 506 32.05 -7.01 21.16
C ASN A 506 31.34 -7.98 20.21
N VAL A 507 30.49 -7.46 19.30
CA VAL A 507 29.78 -8.28 18.30
C VAL A 507 30.55 -8.30 16.99
N ARG A 508 30.61 -9.47 16.34
CA ARG A 508 31.05 -9.56 14.94
C ARG A 508 29.83 -9.58 14.04
N LEU A 509 29.76 -8.66 13.08
CA LEU A 509 28.59 -8.54 12.20
C LEU A 509 28.27 -9.83 11.43
N ARG A 510 29.29 -10.63 11.09
CA ARG A 510 29.10 -11.92 10.41
C ARG A 510 28.27 -12.93 11.23
N ASP A 511 28.31 -12.81 12.55
CA ASP A 511 27.59 -13.70 13.46
C ASP A 511 26.09 -13.33 13.49
N LEU A 512 25.71 -12.16 12.96
CA LEU A 512 24.31 -11.70 12.81
C LEU A 512 23.74 -11.94 11.42
N VAL A 513 24.54 -12.39 10.44
CA VAL A 513 24.06 -12.53 9.05
C VAL A 513 23.18 -13.76 8.88
N GLU A 514 22.06 -13.57 8.19
CA GLU A 514 21.23 -14.67 7.71
C GLU A 514 21.93 -15.39 6.55
N THR A 515 22.46 -16.58 6.81
CA THR A 515 23.26 -17.35 5.83
C THR A 515 22.47 -18.39 5.03
N GLY A 516 21.14 -18.38 5.11
CA GLY A 516 20.29 -19.28 4.32
C GLY A 516 18.85 -18.79 4.24
N PHE A 517 18.23 -18.93 3.06
CA PHE A 517 16.79 -18.83 2.86
C PHE A 517 16.10 -20.04 3.51
N ASP A 518 16.13 -20.13 4.83
CA ASP A 518 15.24 -21.02 5.59
C ASP A 518 14.08 -20.16 6.11
N TRP A 519 13.05 -19.98 5.28
CA TRP A 519 11.75 -19.38 5.66
C TRP A 519 10.74 -20.48 5.90
#